data_AF-A0A5K7XCJ0-F1
#
_entry.id   AF-A0A5K7XCJ0-F1
#
_cell.length_a   1.000
_cell.length_b   1.000
_cell.length_c   1.000
_cell.angle_alpha   90.00
_cell.angle_beta   90.00
_cell.angle_gamma   90.00
#
_symmetry.space_group_name_H-M   'P 1'
#
loop_
_entity.id
_entity.type
_entity.pdbx_description
1 polymer ?
#
loop_
_entity_poly.entity_id
_entity_poly.type
_entity_poly.pdbx_seq_one_letter_code
_entity_poly.pdbx_strand_id
1 'polypeptide(L)'
;MDAGAIGVKVGLEVLRRTAPRGIKWLSTFYNGIELLIIGPGGAGKTSISDYLQFGELEDHRPHEKTLDVTKSSTFEIACGKNESLKLRIRRTVDVPGQTGPVEHANLVRDRRPHAILIVFDANSSVKSLQEWLDPFCERIDAIFREDSSLQRKLRGVFVALNKRDLVQSHHFSARQAKVKKCLLDGLGPIHGVQKAKAIPVVGTIAIKVDGGDARLLDTLIRTIAKQIRK
;
A
#
# COMPACT_ATOMS: atom_id res chain seq x y z
N MET A 1 1.06 36.13 -21.53
CA MET A 1 -0.09 35.68 -20.73
C MET A 1 -0.86 34.68 -21.58
N ASP A 2 -0.66 33.39 -21.28
CA ASP A 2 -1.00 32.26 -22.15
C ASP A 2 -2.48 31.89 -22.08
N ALA A 3 -3.29 32.49 -22.97
CA ALA A 3 -4.68 32.09 -23.18
C ALA A 3 -4.82 30.64 -23.68
N GLY A 4 -3.78 30.09 -24.34
CA GLY A 4 -3.77 28.71 -24.86
C GLY A 4 -3.71 27.62 -23.77
N ALA A 5 -3.06 27.89 -22.62
CA ALA A 5 -2.92 26.92 -21.54
C ALA A 5 -4.22 26.71 -20.75
N ILE A 6 -5.10 27.72 -20.73
CA ILE A 6 -6.38 27.68 -20.02
C ILE A 6 -7.41 26.88 -20.85
N GLY A 7 -7.44 27.06 -22.17
CA GLY A 7 -8.37 26.35 -23.06
C GLY A 7 -8.18 24.83 -23.06
N VAL A 8 -6.94 24.35 -23.03
CA VAL A 8 -6.63 22.91 -23.01
C VAL A 8 -7.04 22.26 -21.68
N LYS A 9 -6.90 22.97 -20.55
CA LYS A 9 -7.29 22.46 -19.23
C LYS A 9 -8.80 22.29 -19.10
N VAL A 10 -9.57 23.27 -19.59
CA VAL A 10 -11.04 23.23 -19.58
C VAL A 10 -11.57 22.16 -20.55
N GLY A 11 -10.96 22.04 -21.74
CA GLY A 11 -11.30 21.00 -22.71
C GLY A 11 -11.08 19.57 -22.18
N LEU A 12 -9.99 19.32 -21.45
CA LEU A 12 -9.71 18.02 -20.83
C LEU A 12 -10.69 17.67 -19.70
N GLU A 13 -11.15 18.68 -18.96
CA GLU A 13 -12.03 18.50 -17.81
C GLU A 13 -13.47 18.22 -18.23
N VAL A 14 -13.92 18.82 -19.35
CA VAL A 14 -15.21 18.51 -19.98
C VAL A 14 -15.19 17.13 -20.64
N LEU A 15 -14.10 16.75 -21.33
CA LEU A 15 -13.96 15.41 -21.92
C LEU A 15 -13.96 14.29 -20.87
N ARG A 16 -13.50 14.56 -19.63
CA ARG A 16 -13.54 13.57 -18.54
C ARG A 16 -14.94 13.23 -18.05
N ARG A 17 -15.92 14.13 -18.18
CA ARG A 17 -17.29 13.90 -17.71
C ARG A 17 -18.11 13.01 -18.66
N THR A 18 -17.77 13.00 -19.95
CA THR A 18 -18.52 12.26 -21.00
C THR A 18 -17.65 11.26 -21.78
N ALA A 19 -16.49 10.89 -21.26
CA ALA A 19 -15.60 9.93 -21.92
C ALA A 19 -16.25 8.54 -22.05
N PRO A 20 -16.28 7.94 -23.26
CA PRO A 20 -16.67 6.54 -23.49
C PRO A 20 -15.91 5.59 -22.56
N ARG A 21 -16.54 4.47 -22.16
CA ARG A 21 -15.95 3.48 -21.23
C ARG A 21 -14.51 3.08 -21.60
N GLY A 22 -14.16 3.02 -22.90
CA GLY A 22 -12.81 2.72 -23.39
C GLY A 22 -11.74 3.78 -23.10
N ILE A 23 -12.09 5.08 -23.12
CA ILE A 23 -11.14 6.17 -22.84
C ILE A 23 -10.85 6.27 -21.34
N LYS A 24 -11.86 6.01 -20.48
CA LYS A 24 -11.64 5.88 -19.04
C LYS A 24 -10.68 4.73 -18.73
N TRP A 25 -10.82 3.58 -19.39
CA TRP A 25 -9.91 2.44 -19.25
C TRP A 25 -8.46 2.79 -19.66
N LEU A 26 -8.27 3.44 -20.82
CA LEU A 26 -6.94 3.92 -21.24
C LEU A 26 -6.34 4.91 -20.24
N SER A 27 -7.11 5.92 -19.81
CA SER A 27 -6.63 6.89 -18.83
C SER A 27 -6.26 6.23 -17.50
N THR A 28 -6.93 5.14 -17.15
CA THR A 28 -6.71 4.37 -15.92
C THR A 28 -5.47 3.50 -16.04
N PHE A 29 -5.22 2.95 -17.22
CA PHE A 29 -4.01 2.20 -17.52
C PHE A 29 -2.76 3.09 -17.48
N TYR A 30 -2.85 4.33 -18.00
CA TYR A 30 -1.74 5.28 -18.05
C TYR A 30 -1.48 6.04 -16.74
N ASN A 31 -2.52 6.32 -15.95
CA ASN A 31 -2.40 7.07 -14.69
C ASN A 31 -2.60 6.20 -13.43
N GLY A 32 -2.77 4.89 -13.61
CA GLY A 32 -2.95 3.93 -12.54
C GLY A 32 -1.66 3.70 -11.75
N ILE A 33 -1.78 3.64 -10.43
CA ILE A 33 -0.72 3.25 -9.52
C ILE A 33 -0.84 1.75 -9.29
N GLU A 34 0.30 1.08 -9.27
CA GLU A 34 0.38 -0.36 -8.97
C GLU A 34 0.84 -0.47 -7.53
N LEU A 35 -0.01 -1.02 -6.67
CA LEU A 35 0.23 -1.13 -5.24
C LEU A 35 0.46 -2.61 -4.91
N LEU A 36 1.70 -2.93 -4.52
CA LEU A 36 2.04 -4.28 -4.07
C LEU A 36 1.83 -4.37 -2.55
N ILE A 37 0.96 -5.27 -2.11
CA ILE A 37 0.65 -5.52 -0.70
C ILE A 37 1.41 -6.78 -0.27
N ILE A 38 2.32 -6.66 0.70
CA ILE A 38 3.19 -7.74 1.15
C ILE A 38 3.28 -7.78 2.66
N GLY A 39 3.79 -8.86 3.22
CA GLY A 39 3.90 -9.03 4.66
C GLY A 39 3.77 -10.49 5.09
N PRO A 40 4.07 -10.82 6.35
CA PRO A 40 3.98 -12.17 6.87
C PRO A 40 2.55 -12.75 6.79
N GLY A 41 2.44 -14.06 6.95
CA GLY A 41 1.17 -14.77 7.07
C GLY A 41 0.33 -14.26 8.23
N GLY A 42 -0.99 -14.23 8.06
CA GLY A 42 -1.92 -13.79 9.10
C GLY A 42 -1.94 -12.29 9.37
N ALA A 43 -1.15 -11.47 8.67
CA ALA A 43 -1.14 -10.02 8.83
C ALA A 43 -2.43 -9.30 8.34
N GLY A 44 -3.32 -10.01 7.63
CA GLY A 44 -4.58 -9.46 7.08
C GLY A 44 -4.41 -8.70 5.77
N LYS A 45 -3.47 -9.13 4.91
CA LYS A 45 -3.25 -8.58 3.56
C LYS A 45 -4.49 -8.68 2.68
N THR A 46 -5.12 -9.85 2.66
CA THR A 46 -6.35 -10.14 1.90
C THR A 46 -7.48 -9.19 2.31
N SER A 47 -7.76 -9.08 3.62
CA SER A 47 -8.80 -8.17 4.13
C SER A 47 -8.56 -6.70 3.78
N ILE A 48 -7.30 -6.24 3.82
CA ILE A 48 -6.95 -4.89 3.38
C ILE A 48 -7.13 -4.76 1.85
N SER A 49 -6.71 -5.75 1.07
CA SER A 49 -6.91 -5.76 -0.38
C SER A 49 -8.40 -5.72 -0.74
N ASP A 50 -9.22 -6.49 -0.06
CA ASP A 50 -10.67 -6.55 -0.24
C ASP A 50 -11.31 -5.23 0.13
N TYR A 51 -10.93 -4.62 1.27
CA TYR A 51 -11.39 -3.29 1.64
C TYR A 51 -11.01 -2.23 0.58
N LEU A 52 -9.79 -2.28 0.06
CA LEU A 52 -9.35 -1.37 -0.98
C LEU A 52 -10.19 -1.54 -2.26
N GLN A 53 -10.56 -2.78 -2.60
CA GLN A 53 -11.27 -3.10 -3.83
C GLN A 53 -12.78 -2.83 -3.73
N PHE A 54 -13.40 -3.19 -2.61
CA PHE A 54 -14.86 -3.20 -2.44
C PHE A 54 -15.37 -2.12 -1.48
N GLY A 55 -14.48 -1.48 -0.71
CA GLY A 55 -14.87 -0.48 0.30
C GLY A 55 -15.51 -1.08 1.55
N GLU A 56 -15.51 -2.41 1.67
CA GLU A 56 -16.22 -3.14 2.72
C GLU A 56 -15.23 -4.03 3.49
N LEU A 57 -15.30 -3.96 4.82
CA LEU A 57 -14.76 -4.99 5.69
C LEU A 57 -15.86 -6.02 5.85
N GLU A 58 -15.78 -7.12 5.10
CA GLU A 58 -16.76 -8.20 5.22
C GLU A 58 -16.53 -8.97 6.53
N ASP A 59 -17.63 -9.23 7.24
CA ASP A 59 -17.62 -10.08 8.41
C ASP A 59 -17.47 -11.54 7.96
N HIS A 60 -16.26 -12.07 8.11
CA HIS A 60 -15.95 -13.49 8.13
C HIS A 60 -16.48 -14.29 6.93
N ARG A 61 -16.09 -13.95 5.70
CA ARG A 61 -16.06 -14.99 4.66
C ARG A 61 -14.96 -15.99 5.02
N PRO A 62 -15.21 -17.31 4.96
CA PRO A 62 -14.14 -18.28 4.97
C PRO A 62 -13.25 -18.00 3.76
N HIS A 63 -12.11 -17.36 3.99
CA HIS A 63 -11.13 -17.17 2.94
C HIS A 63 -10.58 -18.55 2.56
N GLU A 64 -10.82 -18.99 1.33
CA GLU A 64 -10.02 -20.06 0.75
C GLU A 64 -8.55 -19.64 0.88
N LYS A 65 -7.71 -20.55 1.37
CA LYS A 65 -6.27 -20.27 1.49
C LYS A 65 -5.79 -19.75 0.13
N THR A 66 -5.19 -18.56 0.11
CA THR A 66 -4.54 -18.03 -1.09
C THR A 66 -3.39 -18.98 -1.45
N LEU A 67 -3.65 -19.96 -2.32
CA LEU A 67 -2.67 -20.94 -2.78
C LEU A 67 -1.76 -20.33 -3.87
N ASP A 68 -2.32 -19.40 -4.65
CA ASP A 68 -1.64 -18.74 -5.76
C ASP A 68 -1.64 -17.22 -5.61
N VAL A 69 -0.61 -16.62 -6.22
CA VAL A 69 -0.47 -15.17 -6.34
C VAL A 69 -1.64 -14.61 -7.17
N THR A 70 -2.68 -14.16 -6.48
CA THR A 70 -3.92 -13.71 -7.12
C THR A 70 -3.75 -12.27 -7.60
N LYS A 71 -4.12 -12.04 -8.86
CA LYS A 71 -4.10 -10.71 -9.49
C LYS A 71 -5.50 -10.11 -9.40
N SER A 72 -5.67 -9.02 -8.66
CA SER A 72 -6.94 -8.28 -8.71
C SER A 72 -7.09 -7.49 -10.01
N SER A 73 -8.34 -7.25 -10.41
CA SER A 73 -8.70 -6.33 -11.48
C SER A 73 -8.33 -4.90 -11.11
N THR A 74 -8.14 -4.03 -12.09
CA THR A 74 -7.95 -2.59 -11.84
C THR A 74 -9.21 -1.97 -11.24
N PHE A 75 -9.07 -1.25 -10.13
CA PHE A 75 -10.16 -0.53 -9.47
C PHE A 75 -9.78 0.91 -9.13
N GLU A 76 -10.78 1.79 -8.98
CA GLU A 76 -10.58 3.17 -8.54
C GLU A 76 -11.09 3.31 -7.11
N ILE A 77 -10.23 3.79 -6.21
CA ILE A 77 -10.63 4.22 -4.87
C ILE A 77 -10.87 5.73 -4.91
N ALA A 78 -12.12 6.13 -4.67
CA ALA A 78 -12.44 7.51 -4.38
C ALA A 78 -12.07 7.84 -2.93
N CYS A 79 -11.29 8.89 -2.73
CA CYS A 79 -10.75 9.33 -1.45
C CYS A 79 -10.96 10.85 -1.31
N GLY A 80 -10.99 11.36 -0.08
CA GLY A 80 -11.08 12.81 0.18
C GLY A 80 -12.52 13.32 0.34
N LYS A 81 -12.67 14.60 0.72
CA LYS A 81 -13.98 15.25 0.80
C LYS A 81 -14.51 15.37 -0.64
N ASN A 82 -15.72 14.87 -0.88
CA ASN A 82 -16.38 14.85 -2.19
C ASN A 82 -15.68 14.02 -3.28
N GLU A 83 -15.02 12.91 -2.94
CA GLU A 83 -14.36 12.02 -3.93
C GLU A 83 -13.29 12.70 -4.81
N SER A 84 -12.78 13.85 -4.36
CA SER A 84 -11.85 14.70 -5.11
C SER A 84 -10.52 14.03 -5.42
N LEU A 85 -10.18 12.95 -4.71
CA LEU A 85 -8.97 12.19 -4.91
C LEU A 85 -9.31 10.78 -5.41
N LYS A 86 -9.01 10.50 -6.68
CA LYS A 86 -9.10 9.14 -7.22
C LYS A 86 -7.73 8.48 -7.18
N LEU A 87 -7.59 7.43 -6.38
CA LEU A 87 -6.45 6.53 -6.40
C LEU A 87 -6.81 5.34 -7.27
N ARG A 88 -6.21 5.27 -8.45
CA ARG A 88 -6.41 4.16 -9.37
C ARG A 88 -5.44 3.05 -8.99
N ILE A 89 -5.94 1.98 -8.39
CA ILE A 89 -5.13 0.81 -8.06
C ILE A 89 -5.26 -0.18 -9.20
N ARG A 90 -4.19 -0.31 -9.99
CA ARG A 90 -4.17 -1.16 -11.18
C ARG A 90 -4.25 -2.65 -10.83
N ARG A 91 -3.58 -3.03 -9.74
CA ARG A 91 -3.45 -4.41 -9.28
C ARG A 91 -2.98 -4.40 -7.82
N THR A 92 -3.62 -5.21 -7.01
CA THR A 92 -3.08 -5.75 -5.77
C THR A 92 -2.62 -7.18 -6.04
N VAL A 93 -1.52 -7.55 -5.42
CA VAL A 93 -0.96 -8.90 -5.53
C VAL A 93 -0.94 -9.43 -4.12
N ASP A 94 -1.91 -10.28 -3.79
CA ASP A 94 -1.90 -10.99 -2.52
C ASP A 94 -0.99 -12.21 -2.65
N VAL A 95 -0.19 -12.43 -1.62
CA VAL A 95 0.86 -13.43 -1.62
C VAL A 95 0.54 -14.42 -0.51
N PRO A 96 0.60 -15.74 -0.76
CA PRO A 96 0.33 -16.77 0.23
C PRO A 96 1.07 -16.48 1.54
N GLY A 97 0.39 -16.61 2.67
CA GLY A 97 0.93 -16.24 3.98
C GLY A 97 2.19 -17.00 4.43
N GLN A 98 2.55 -18.08 3.75
CA GLN A 98 3.76 -18.87 4.03
C GLN A 98 4.99 -18.39 3.22
N THR A 99 4.82 -17.39 2.36
CA THR A 99 5.89 -16.88 1.51
C THR A 99 6.85 -16.04 2.35
N GLY A 100 8.15 -16.33 2.24
CA GLY A 100 9.19 -15.67 3.01
C GLY A 100 9.41 -14.21 2.61
N PRO A 101 10.18 -13.46 3.41
CA PRO A 101 10.52 -12.07 3.10
C PRO A 101 11.32 -11.91 1.80
N VAL A 102 12.19 -12.86 1.46
CA VAL A 102 13.02 -12.80 0.23
C VAL A 102 12.15 -12.93 -1.02
N GLU A 103 11.17 -13.82 -1.01
CA GLU A 103 10.23 -14.01 -2.11
C GLU A 103 9.33 -12.78 -2.29
N HIS A 104 8.88 -12.17 -1.18
CA HIS A 104 8.17 -10.89 -1.25
C HIS A 104 9.01 -9.78 -1.88
N ALA A 105 10.31 -9.73 -1.59
CA ALA A 105 11.23 -8.79 -2.24
C ALA A 105 11.39 -9.09 -3.74
N ASN A 106 11.50 -10.37 -4.13
CA ASN A 106 11.53 -10.75 -5.54
C ASN A 106 10.24 -10.34 -6.28
N LEU A 107 9.08 -10.38 -5.64
CA LEU A 107 7.84 -9.86 -6.23
C LEU A 107 7.90 -8.35 -6.51
N VAL A 108 8.66 -7.56 -5.74
CA VAL A 108 8.90 -6.15 -6.06
C VAL A 108 9.65 -6.01 -7.37
N ARG A 109 10.68 -6.85 -7.59
CA ARG A 109 11.42 -6.90 -8.86
C ARG A 109 10.51 -7.32 -10.02
N ASP A 110 9.73 -8.38 -9.84
CA ASP A 110 8.96 -8.98 -10.92
C ASP A 110 7.72 -8.15 -11.30
N ARG A 111 7.08 -7.50 -10.32
CA ARG A 111 5.87 -6.69 -10.53
C ARG A 111 6.20 -5.23 -10.82
N ARG A 112 7.35 -4.74 -10.38
CA ARG A 112 7.79 -3.35 -10.52
C ARG A 112 6.72 -2.35 -10.06
N PRO A 113 6.22 -2.44 -8.82
CA PRO A 113 5.10 -1.60 -8.38
C PRO A 113 5.49 -0.12 -8.29
N HIS A 114 4.48 0.74 -8.27
CA HIS A 114 4.63 2.17 -8.01
C HIS A 114 4.66 2.47 -6.50
N ALA A 115 4.06 1.60 -5.68
CA ALA A 115 4.09 1.70 -4.24
C ALA A 115 4.06 0.31 -3.59
N ILE A 116 4.67 0.21 -2.41
CA ILE A 116 4.66 -1.01 -1.59
C ILE A 116 3.92 -0.70 -0.29
N LEU A 117 2.96 -1.55 0.06
CA LEU A 117 2.29 -1.56 1.35
C LEU A 117 2.73 -2.83 2.11
N ILE A 118 3.54 -2.65 3.14
CA ILE A 118 3.96 -3.73 4.04
C ILE A 118 2.95 -3.82 5.18
N VAL A 119 2.31 -4.98 5.33
CA VAL A 119 1.28 -5.22 6.35
C VAL A 119 1.86 -6.13 7.42
N PHE A 120 1.75 -5.71 8.67
CA PHE A 120 2.11 -6.49 9.84
C PHE A 120 0.93 -6.63 10.78
N ASP A 121 0.91 -7.72 11.54
CA ASP A 121 0.00 -7.85 12.66
C ASP A 121 0.48 -6.96 13.81
N ALA A 122 -0.34 -5.99 14.23
CA ALA A 122 -0.02 -5.11 15.34
C ALA A 122 0.15 -5.87 16.64
N ASN A 123 -0.35 -7.11 16.77
CA ASN A 123 -0.16 -7.96 17.94
C ASN A 123 1.12 -8.84 17.87
N SER A 124 1.80 -8.94 16.73
CA SER A 124 3.04 -9.74 16.64
C SER A 124 4.21 -9.15 17.44
N SER A 125 5.11 -10.01 17.91
CA SER A 125 6.31 -9.56 18.62
C SER A 125 7.19 -8.70 17.70
N VAL A 126 7.93 -7.75 18.29
CA VAL A 126 8.87 -6.89 17.53
C VAL A 126 9.98 -7.72 16.90
N LYS A 127 10.40 -8.80 17.57
CA LYS A 127 11.40 -9.74 17.04
C LYS A 127 10.92 -10.39 15.74
N SER A 128 9.66 -10.86 15.70
CA SER A 128 9.08 -11.45 14.48
C SER A 128 9.00 -10.44 13.33
N LEU A 129 8.75 -9.16 13.64
CA LEU A 129 8.77 -8.09 12.64
C LEU A 129 10.18 -7.88 12.06
N GLN A 130 11.21 -7.89 12.91
CA GLN A 130 12.61 -7.77 12.49
C GLN A 130 13.07 -8.97 11.67
N GLU A 131 12.78 -10.19 12.14
CA GLU A 131 13.10 -11.44 11.44
C GLU A 131 12.51 -11.48 10.02
N TRP A 132 11.38 -10.80 9.79
CA TRP A 132 10.82 -10.63 8.45
C TRP A 132 11.41 -9.43 7.71
N LEU A 133 11.57 -8.27 8.36
CA LEU A 133 12.02 -7.04 7.71
C LEU A 133 13.47 -7.10 7.27
N ASP A 134 14.38 -7.66 8.06
CA ASP A 134 15.81 -7.61 7.78
C ASP A 134 16.15 -8.33 6.46
N PRO A 135 15.72 -9.61 6.23
CA PRO A 135 15.98 -10.28 4.96
C PRO A 135 15.24 -9.62 3.78
N PHE A 136 14.06 -9.04 4.02
CA PHE A 136 13.33 -8.29 3.00
C PHE A 136 14.12 -7.05 2.56
N CYS A 137 14.60 -6.25 3.52
CA CYS A 137 15.36 -5.03 3.25
C CYS A 137 16.68 -5.34 2.56
N GLU A 138 17.41 -6.35 3.04
CA GLU A 138 18.66 -6.82 2.41
C GLU A 138 18.43 -7.22 0.94
N ARG A 139 17.38 -8.01 0.68
CA ARG A 139 17.07 -8.43 -0.69
C ARG A 139 16.62 -7.25 -1.57
N ILE A 140 15.86 -6.31 -1.03
CA ILE A 140 15.44 -5.10 -1.74
C ILE A 140 16.64 -4.20 -2.07
N ASP A 141 17.63 -4.09 -1.19
CA ASP A 141 18.88 -3.38 -1.47
C ASP A 141 19.56 -3.95 -2.71
N ALA A 142 19.77 -5.27 -2.72
CA ALA A 142 20.38 -5.96 -3.86
C ALA A 142 19.60 -5.68 -5.15
N ILE A 143 18.26 -5.79 -5.12
CA ILE A 143 17.39 -5.51 -6.26
C ILE A 143 17.53 -4.06 -6.76
N PHE A 144 17.62 -3.07 -5.87
CA PHE A 144 17.75 -1.66 -6.29
C PHE A 144 19.14 -1.30 -6.78
N ARG A 145 20.18 -1.97 -6.29
CA ARG A 145 21.53 -1.86 -6.85
C ARG A 145 21.61 -2.46 -8.25
N GLU A 146 20.92 -3.58 -8.47
CA GLU A 146 20.81 -4.24 -9.79
C GLU A 146 19.93 -3.44 -10.77
N ASP A 147 18.80 -2.88 -10.31
CA ASP A 147 17.83 -2.15 -11.13
C ASP A 147 17.45 -0.78 -10.54
N SER A 148 18.29 0.22 -10.82
CA SER A 148 18.05 1.61 -10.43
C SER A 148 16.78 2.22 -11.06
N SER A 149 16.29 1.67 -12.18
CA SER A 149 15.06 2.15 -12.81
C SER A 149 13.82 1.74 -12.02
N LEU A 150 13.85 0.58 -11.38
CA LEU A 150 12.82 0.16 -10.43
C LEU A 150 12.81 1.05 -9.19
N GLN A 151 13.98 1.36 -8.63
CA GLN A 151 14.09 2.28 -7.48
C GLN A 151 13.48 3.66 -7.80
N ARG A 152 13.71 4.18 -9.01
CA ARG A 152 13.12 5.45 -9.49
C ARG A 152 11.61 5.34 -9.73
N LYS A 153 11.10 4.18 -10.15
CA LYS A 153 9.66 3.95 -10.37
C LYS A 153 8.89 3.89 -9.05
N LEU A 154 9.51 3.35 -7.99
CA LEU A 154 8.89 3.23 -6.67
C LEU A 154 8.73 4.61 -6.03
N ARG A 155 7.48 5.06 -5.90
CA ARG A 155 7.11 6.38 -5.37
C ARG A 155 6.96 6.40 -3.85
N GLY A 156 6.77 5.24 -3.23
CA GLY A 156 6.61 5.19 -1.78
C GLY A 156 6.55 3.78 -1.21
N VAL A 157 6.98 3.67 0.04
CA VAL A 157 6.79 2.51 0.91
C VAL A 157 5.90 2.95 2.06
N PHE A 158 4.93 2.11 2.40
CA PHE A 158 3.94 2.34 3.44
C PHE A 158 3.92 1.12 4.36
N VAL A 159 3.69 1.33 5.65
CA VAL A 159 3.53 0.23 6.60
C VAL A 159 2.19 0.32 7.31
N ALA A 160 1.43 -0.77 7.27
CA ALA A 160 0.20 -0.95 8.01
C ALA A 160 0.44 -1.89 9.19
N LEU A 161 0.19 -1.42 10.41
CA LEU A 161 0.09 -2.25 11.61
C LEU A 161 -1.39 -2.61 11.79
N ASN A 162 -1.78 -3.75 11.23
CA ASN A 162 -3.15 -4.22 11.20
C ASN A 162 -3.59 -4.84 12.51
N LYS A 163 -4.90 -5.00 12.74
CA LYS A 163 -5.44 -5.49 14.02
C LYS A 163 -5.11 -4.59 15.21
N ARG A 164 -5.02 -3.27 14.98
CA ARG A 164 -4.78 -2.28 16.04
C ARG A 164 -5.81 -2.38 17.15
N ASP A 165 -7.04 -2.74 16.81
CA ASP A 165 -8.16 -2.96 17.73
C ASP A 165 -7.86 -4.01 18.81
N LEU A 166 -6.94 -4.95 18.56
CA LEU A 166 -6.53 -5.97 19.51
C LEU A 166 -5.39 -5.52 20.44
N VAL A 167 -4.90 -4.28 20.31
CA VAL A 167 -3.73 -3.77 21.03
C VAL A 167 -4.08 -2.50 21.78
N GLN A 168 -3.74 -2.44 23.07
CA GLN A 168 -3.94 -1.24 23.89
C GLN A 168 -3.13 -0.05 23.35
N SER A 169 -3.71 1.16 23.39
CA SER A 169 -3.15 2.37 22.76
C SER A 169 -1.69 2.68 23.13
N HIS A 170 -1.30 2.49 24.39
CA HIS A 170 0.07 2.78 24.83
C HIS A 170 1.08 1.76 24.29
N HIS A 171 0.70 0.48 24.22
CA HIS A 171 1.51 -0.57 23.59
C HIS A 171 1.64 -0.35 22.08
N PHE A 172 0.58 0.15 21.42
CA PHE A 172 0.60 0.45 20.00
C PHE A 172 1.62 1.53 19.65
N SER A 173 1.65 2.66 20.37
CA SER A 173 2.61 3.75 20.13
C SER A 173 4.07 3.29 20.29
N ALA A 174 4.35 2.52 21.35
CA ALA A 174 5.69 1.96 21.56
C ALA A 174 6.09 1.00 20.43
N ARG A 175 5.14 0.20 19.94
CA ARG A 175 5.37 -0.73 18.82
C ARG A 175 5.59 0.00 17.51
N GLN A 176 4.80 1.03 17.23
CA GLN A 176 4.96 1.89 16.06
C GLN A 176 6.35 2.54 16.04
N ALA A 177 6.84 3.03 17.18
CA ALA A 177 8.18 3.60 17.31
C ALA A 177 9.28 2.55 17.02
N LYS A 178 9.12 1.33 17.54
CA LYS A 178 10.05 0.23 17.27
C LYS A 178 10.06 -0.16 15.80
N VAL A 179 8.90 -0.30 15.16
CA VAL A 179 8.81 -0.59 13.71
C VAL A 179 9.47 0.51 12.88
N LYS A 180 9.22 1.78 13.21
CA LYS A 180 9.92 2.90 12.55
C LYS A 180 11.43 2.81 12.70
N LYS A 181 11.92 2.42 13.88
CA LYS A 181 13.35 2.19 14.09
C LYS A 181 13.87 1.05 13.21
N CYS A 182 13.21 -0.11 13.17
CA CYS A 182 13.60 -1.23 12.31
C CYS A 182 13.62 -0.84 10.81
N LEU A 183 12.61 -0.10 10.35
CA LEU A 183 12.58 0.42 8.97
C LEU A 183 13.71 1.41 8.71
N LEU A 184 14.06 2.26 9.69
CA LEU A 184 15.17 3.18 9.55
C LEU A 184 16.51 2.43 9.47
N ASP A 185 16.70 1.43 10.32
CA ASP A 185 17.93 0.65 10.37
C ASP A 185 18.08 -0.19 9.08
N GLY A 186 17.00 -0.81 8.59
CA GLY A 186 17.02 -1.65 7.39
C GLY A 186 16.96 -0.89 6.06
N LEU A 187 16.09 0.11 5.92
CA LEU A 187 15.88 0.85 4.67
C LEU A 187 16.66 2.18 4.61
N GLY A 188 17.16 2.69 5.74
CA GLY A 188 17.94 3.92 5.80
C GLY A 188 19.21 3.90 4.95
N PRO A 189 20.03 2.83 4.99
CA PRO A 189 21.20 2.70 4.12
C PRO A 189 20.87 2.71 2.62
N ILE A 190 19.69 2.20 2.25
CA ILE A 190 19.30 1.93 0.86
C ILE A 190 18.58 3.13 0.23
N HIS A 191 17.61 3.68 0.96
CA HIS A 191 16.75 4.78 0.49
C HIS A 191 17.18 6.15 1.01
N GLY A 192 18.16 6.19 1.91
CA GLY A 192 18.55 7.37 2.65
C GLY A 192 17.70 7.54 3.91
N VAL A 193 18.37 7.92 4.99
CA VAL A 193 17.82 8.13 6.34
C VAL A 193 16.55 8.99 6.33
N GLN A 194 16.52 10.07 5.54
CA GLN A 194 15.37 10.96 5.48
C GLN A 194 14.13 10.31 4.85
N LYS A 195 14.31 9.54 3.76
CA LYS A 195 13.20 8.83 3.12
C LYS A 195 12.69 7.72 4.03
N ALA A 196 13.59 6.97 4.67
CA ALA A 196 13.21 5.92 5.62
C ALA A 196 12.45 6.48 6.84
N LYS A 197 12.89 7.61 7.42
CA LYS A 197 12.16 8.32 8.50
C LYS A 197 10.77 8.79 8.06
N ALA A 198 10.60 9.12 6.78
CA ALA A 198 9.34 9.57 6.21
C ALA A 198 8.37 8.44 5.84
N ILE A 199 8.76 7.16 6.00
CA ILE A 199 7.87 6.02 5.76
C ILE A 199 6.71 6.09 6.78
N PRO A 200 5.47 6.25 6.32
CA PRO A 200 4.33 6.26 7.22
C PRO A 200 4.09 4.85 7.77
N VAL A 201 3.92 4.79 9.09
CA VAL A 201 3.49 3.58 9.80
C VAL A 201 2.12 3.89 10.38
N VAL A 202 1.07 3.27 9.87
CA VAL A 202 -0.33 3.58 10.19
C VAL A 202 -0.99 2.35 10.83
N GLY A 203 -1.77 2.55 11.88
CA GLY A 203 -2.59 1.48 12.45
C GLY A 203 -3.84 1.24 11.62
N THR A 204 -4.18 -0.03 11.41
CA THR A 204 -5.39 -0.46 10.68
C THR A 204 -6.15 -1.51 11.48
N ILE A 205 -7.41 -1.79 11.10
CA ILE A 205 -8.31 -2.69 11.84
C ILE A 205 -8.51 -4.01 11.11
N ALA A 206 -8.62 -5.09 11.88
CA ALA A 206 -8.76 -6.44 11.34
C ALA A 206 -10.19 -6.77 10.90
N ILE A 207 -11.15 -6.41 11.74
CA ILE A 207 -12.54 -6.85 11.69
C ILE A 207 -13.40 -5.63 12.03
N LYS A 208 -14.59 -5.57 11.43
CA LYS A 208 -15.62 -4.63 11.82
C LYS A 208 -16.21 -5.09 13.17
N VAL A 209 -15.47 -4.88 14.26
CA VAL A 209 -16.06 -4.99 15.60
C VAL A 209 -17.21 -3.97 15.67
N ASP A 210 -18.30 -4.22 16.39
CA ASP A 210 -19.30 -3.18 16.63
C ASP A 210 -18.63 -1.92 17.21
N GLY A 211 -18.61 -0.83 16.42
CA GLY A 211 -17.86 0.40 16.74
C GLY A 211 -16.42 0.49 16.18
N GLY A 212 -16.01 -0.45 15.34
CA GLY A 212 -14.72 -0.48 14.65
C GLY A 212 -14.55 0.72 13.73
N ASP A 213 -13.45 1.46 13.89
CA ASP A 213 -13.24 2.73 13.21
C ASP A 213 -12.65 2.52 11.81
N ALA A 214 -13.53 2.32 10.80
CA ALA A 214 -13.16 2.28 9.38
C ALA A 214 -12.32 3.50 8.94
N ARG A 215 -12.36 4.62 9.69
CA ARG A 215 -11.52 5.81 9.45
C ARG A 215 -10.02 5.48 9.51
N LEU A 216 -9.61 4.40 10.17
CA LEU A 216 -8.20 3.98 10.20
C LEU A 216 -7.72 3.49 8.83
N LEU A 217 -8.53 2.73 8.10
CA LEU A 217 -8.21 2.32 6.72
C LEU A 217 -8.31 3.51 5.77
N ASP A 218 -9.30 4.38 5.94
CA ASP A 218 -9.37 5.64 5.18
C ASP A 218 -8.15 6.53 5.41
N THR A 219 -7.60 6.53 6.63
CA THR A 219 -6.36 7.24 6.97
C THR A 219 -5.17 6.65 6.22
N LEU A 220 -5.07 5.32 6.13
CA LEU A 220 -4.05 4.65 5.32
C LEU A 220 -4.18 5.05 3.85
N ILE A 221 -5.38 4.95 3.28
CA ILE A 221 -5.67 5.30 1.89
C ILE A 221 -5.31 6.75 1.60
N ARG A 222 -5.73 7.69 2.46
CA ARG A 222 -5.41 9.12 2.32
C ARG A 222 -3.91 9.38 2.41
N THR A 223 -3.20 8.64 3.26
CA THR A 223 -1.75 8.74 3.38
C THR A 223 -1.06 8.27 2.11
N ILE A 224 -1.45 7.10 1.58
CA ILE A 224 -0.97 6.55 0.31
C ILE A 224 -1.19 7.56 -0.82
N ALA A 225 -2.43 8.01 -0.96
CA ALA A 225 -2.85 8.99 -1.94
C ALA A 225 -2.06 10.30 -1.91
N LYS A 226 -1.85 10.87 -0.72
CA LYS A 226 -1.13 12.13 -0.53
C LYS A 226 0.35 11.99 -0.89
N GLN A 227 0.96 10.87 -0.56
CA GLN A 227 2.40 10.67 -0.73
C GLN A 227 2.77 10.30 -2.17
N ILE A 228 1.94 9.50 -2.87
CA ILE A 228 2.23 9.11 -4.26
C ILE A 228 2.03 10.27 -5.27
N ARG A 229 1.29 11.32 -4.87
CA ARG A 229 1.08 12.52 -5.69
C ARG A 229 2.19 13.58 -5.57
N LYS A 230 3.08 13.46 -4.57
CA LYS A 230 4.24 14.32 -4.44
C LYS A 230 5.32 13.88 -5.43
#